data_AF-A0A167IDF2-F1
#
_entry.id   AF-A0A167IDF2-F1
#
_cell.length_a   1.000
_cell.length_b   1.000
_cell.length_c   1.000
_cell.angle_alpha   90.00
_cell.angle_beta   90.00
_cell.angle_gamma   90.00
#
_symmetry.space_group_name_H-M   'P 1'
#
loop_
_entity.id
_entity.type
_entity.pdbx_description
1 polymer ?
#
loop_
_entity_poly.entity_id
_entity_poly.type
_entity_poly.pdbx_seq_one_letter_code
_entity_poly.pdbx_strand_id
1 'polypeptide(L)'
;MLFTTRNLIPTQWIVSFRVTHPLPTTSEGDPDAPPPFEPNDSQSGDPSPSIADRHRYAVSNWVEIINPSGQVYFYHQEAQVSTNLNIRDEDIWEDLVEGLVMQADAAQNDAYFGQVRDWSIWQLFVDSTTGSYESTRWTYISHQYRLGVGLGLNPSTWDHRNRLLAHAAYWSFLLIYPRHLSYHPEAMERAEKDFVTALVHGYADRAVFLGDRSTFIYSPASCERLMKAYSFCQSHSKFDVVKTTLIARAMYDICNQRINLKHGTPDAITTAETDEKPSYSLPRRIGEIGMMLIFLGGHRVYVQRLVSVERWKEIGDLMYQENVKNLMESLLHEWSDTNLLSAVFLAANMAFLALQTLTGWVETLILVSTILALTSLIIGLHHLWKHRVRIDGTWEEAYSFMTQGKGLPMDPLLVLGVVLAAPYIILVWCILLFAAGLVTFCVQASDTPVALGAVAASMLTVVVAVFLVYSKLRPPRRLPHFPVGKVLNGFKHWAKKRQARGNATGVTRRDEGGSFGEDA
;
A
#
# COMPACT_ATOMS: atom_id res chain seq x y z
N MET A 1 20.09 -13.41 13.01
CA MET A 1 19.82 -13.97 11.67
C MET A 1 18.79 -15.08 11.85
N LEU A 2 17.50 -14.75 11.80
CA LEU A 2 16.35 -15.64 11.72
C LEU A 2 15.17 -14.74 11.34
N PHE A 3 14.46 -15.09 10.26
CA PHE A 3 13.33 -14.34 9.72
C PHE A 3 12.08 -14.57 10.59
N THR A 4 11.53 -13.50 11.16
CA THR A 4 10.14 -13.45 11.65
C THR A 4 9.58 -12.06 11.45
N THR A 5 8.90 -11.83 10.34
CA THR A 5 7.94 -10.72 10.20
C THR A 5 6.57 -11.32 9.91
N ARG A 6 5.90 -11.72 11.00
CA ARG A 6 4.46 -11.98 11.06
C ARG A 6 3.74 -10.64 10.89
N ASN A 7 2.98 -10.47 9.80
CA ASN A 7 1.90 -9.48 9.77
C ASN A 7 0.60 -10.16 10.20
N LEU A 8 0.03 -9.63 11.28
CA LEU A 8 -1.14 -10.11 12.00
C LEU A 8 -2.43 -9.84 11.21
N ILE A 9 -3.22 -10.89 10.99
CA ILE A 9 -4.67 -10.80 10.78
C ILE A 9 -5.30 -10.54 12.16
N PRO A 10 -6.33 -9.68 12.32
CA PRO A 10 -6.89 -9.38 13.63
C PRO A 10 -7.63 -10.60 14.20
N THR A 11 -7.08 -11.19 15.26
CA THR A 11 -7.71 -12.22 16.10
C THR A 11 -8.52 -11.56 17.22
N GLN A 12 -9.84 -11.49 17.09
CA GLN A 12 -10.74 -11.34 18.25
C GLN A 12 -11.99 -12.21 18.03
N TRP A 13 -12.60 -12.62 19.15
CA TRP A 13 -13.81 -13.46 19.33
C TRP A 13 -13.55 -14.95 19.60
N ILE A 14 -13.50 -15.30 20.90
CA ILE A 14 -13.56 -16.66 21.45
C ILE A 14 -14.66 -16.65 22.54
N VAL A 15 -15.68 -17.49 22.42
CA VAL A 15 -16.59 -17.85 23.53
C VAL A 15 -16.81 -19.36 23.47
N SER A 16 -16.50 -20.03 24.58
CA SER A 16 -16.56 -21.49 24.75
C SER A 16 -17.95 -21.92 25.22
N PHE A 17 -18.51 -22.98 24.62
CA PHE A 17 -19.55 -23.80 25.24
C PHE A 17 -19.38 -25.27 24.83
N ARG A 18 -19.71 -26.17 25.76
CA ARG A 18 -19.53 -27.63 25.67
C ARG A 18 -20.87 -28.29 26.01
N VAL A 19 -21.46 -29.09 25.12
CA VAL A 19 -22.47 -30.12 25.47
C VAL A 19 -22.44 -31.28 24.46
N THR A 20 -22.77 -32.46 24.99
CA THR A 20 -22.80 -33.84 24.51
C THR A 20 -24.02 -34.23 23.63
N HIS A 21 -23.78 -35.03 22.58
CA HIS A 21 -24.44 -36.31 22.17
C HIS A 21 -24.41 -36.52 20.64
N PRO A 22 -24.33 -37.78 20.14
CA PRO A 22 -24.05 -38.07 18.73
C PRO A 22 -25.30 -37.97 17.82
N LEU A 23 -25.07 -37.57 16.56
CA LEU A 23 -26.07 -37.46 15.50
C LEU A 23 -26.38 -38.81 14.81
N PRO A 24 -27.56 -38.93 14.17
CA PRO A 24 -28.06 -40.17 13.58
C PRO A 24 -27.58 -40.35 12.13
N THR A 25 -27.26 -41.60 11.78
CA THR A 25 -27.03 -42.03 10.39
C THR A 25 -28.36 -42.33 9.70
N THR A 26 -28.67 -41.61 8.62
CA THR A 26 -29.73 -41.98 7.66
C THR A 26 -29.09 -42.65 6.45
N SER A 27 -29.38 -43.93 6.21
CA SER A 27 -29.12 -44.60 4.92
C SER A 27 -30.42 -45.18 4.36
N GLU A 28 -30.91 -44.61 3.26
CA GLU A 28 -31.84 -45.28 2.35
C GLU A 28 -31.03 -46.23 1.46
N GLY A 29 -31.52 -47.47 1.35
CA GLY A 29 -30.74 -48.65 0.96
C GLY A 29 -30.53 -48.85 -0.54
N ASP A 30 -29.31 -49.31 -0.85
CA ASP A 30 -28.93 -49.98 -2.09
C ASP A 30 -29.23 -51.49 -1.94
N PRO A 31 -30.07 -52.10 -2.79
CA PRO A 31 -30.45 -53.51 -2.66
C PRO A 31 -29.34 -54.51 -3.01
N ASP A 32 -28.21 -54.06 -3.56
CA ASP A 32 -27.04 -54.92 -3.84
C ASP A 32 -25.83 -54.62 -2.92
N ALA A 33 -26.00 -53.77 -1.90
CA ALA A 33 -24.97 -53.59 -0.89
C ALA A 33 -24.84 -54.86 -0.03
N PRO A 34 -23.61 -55.35 0.26
CA PRO A 34 -23.42 -56.44 1.20
C PRO A 34 -24.08 -56.07 2.54
N PRO A 35 -24.72 -57.04 3.23
CA PRO A 35 -25.48 -56.75 4.44
C PRO A 35 -24.60 -56.02 5.46
N PRO A 36 -25.15 -55.04 6.19
CA PRO A 36 -24.42 -54.43 7.29
C PRO A 36 -23.96 -55.53 8.23
N PHE A 37 -22.68 -55.48 8.60
CA PHE A 37 -22.05 -56.41 9.53
C PHE A 37 -22.97 -56.61 10.75
N GLU A 38 -23.67 -57.75 10.82
CA GLU A 38 -24.28 -58.18 12.05
C GLU A 38 -23.13 -58.56 13.01
N PRO A 39 -23.03 -57.94 14.20
CA PRO A 39 -22.05 -58.36 15.18
C PRO A 39 -22.42 -59.78 15.60
N ASN A 40 -21.66 -60.74 15.11
CA ASN A 40 -21.75 -62.12 15.51
C ASN A 40 -21.17 -62.22 16.93
N ASP A 41 -22.00 -61.97 17.94
CA ASP A 41 -21.67 -61.85 19.37
C ASP A 41 -21.21 -63.17 20.04
N SER A 42 -20.76 -64.14 19.25
CA SER A 42 -20.36 -65.44 19.80
C SER A 42 -19.36 -66.18 18.93
N GLN A 43 -18.17 -65.62 18.71
CA GLN A 43 -16.92 -66.41 18.65
C GLN A 43 -15.64 -65.56 18.53
N SER A 44 -14.62 -66.06 19.24
CA SER A 44 -13.18 -65.73 19.22
C SER A 44 -12.76 -64.31 19.64
N GLY A 45 -12.15 -64.23 20.82
CA GLY A 45 -11.41 -63.08 21.32
C GLY A 45 -10.13 -62.82 20.53
N ASP A 46 -10.28 -62.28 19.32
CA ASP A 46 -9.21 -61.51 18.73
C ASP A 46 -9.02 -60.24 19.58
N PRO A 47 -7.78 -59.92 20.01
CA PRO A 47 -7.53 -58.72 20.76
C PRO A 47 -7.95 -57.53 19.91
N SER A 48 -8.87 -56.70 20.42
CA SER A 48 -9.20 -55.41 19.83
C SER A 48 -7.91 -54.74 19.35
N PRO A 49 -7.83 -54.31 18.08
CA PRO A 49 -6.62 -53.72 17.54
C PRO A 49 -6.16 -52.60 18.45
N SER A 50 -4.86 -52.59 18.77
CA SER A 50 -4.28 -51.63 19.70
C SER A 50 -4.54 -50.21 19.21
N ILE A 51 -4.58 -49.22 20.12
CA ILE A 51 -4.82 -47.82 19.76
C ILE A 51 -3.81 -47.37 18.68
N ALA A 52 -2.55 -47.80 18.83
CA ALA A 52 -1.49 -47.58 17.86
C ALA A 52 -1.78 -48.18 16.46
N ASP A 53 -2.42 -49.35 16.38
CA ASP A 53 -2.80 -49.96 15.09
C ASP A 53 -3.96 -49.19 14.43
N ARG A 54 -4.90 -48.68 15.24
CA ARG A 54 -5.98 -47.81 14.74
C ARG A 54 -5.44 -46.48 14.24
N HIS A 55 -4.52 -45.85 14.98
CA HIS A 55 -3.83 -44.63 14.55
C HIS A 55 -3.07 -44.86 13.25
N ARG A 56 -2.27 -45.92 13.14
CA ARG A 56 -1.54 -46.25 11.91
C ARG A 56 -2.45 -46.47 10.72
N TYR A 57 -3.56 -47.19 10.91
CA TYR A 57 -4.54 -47.41 9.85
C TYR A 57 -5.24 -46.10 9.47
N ALA A 58 -5.64 -45.29 10.44
CA ALA A 58 -6.30 -44.01 10.17
C ALA A 58 -5.38 -43.01 9.44
N VAL A 59 -4.11 -42.94 9.83
CA VAL A 59 -3.09 -42.11 9.16
C VAL A 59 -2.78 -42.63 7.76
N SER A 60 -2.98 -43.92 7.47
CA SER A 60 -2.71 -44.49 6.14
C SER A 60 -3.61 -43.95 5.02
N ASN A 61 -4.77 -43.37 5.36
CA ASN A 61 -5.68 -42.73 4.41
C ASN A 61 -5.32 -41.26 4.12
N TRP A 62 -4.27 -40.72 4.77
CA TRP A 62 -3.77 -39.38 4.53
C TRP A 62 -2.60 -39.40 3.56
N VAL A 63 -2.67 -38.52 2.56
CA VAL A 63 -1.58 -38.29 1.64
C VAL A 63 -0.72 -37.16 2.20
N GLU A 64 0.54 -37.50 2.48
CA GLU A 64 1.55 -36.51 2.81
C GLU A 64 2.02 -35.77 1.55
N ILE A 65 1.98 -34.44 1.61
CA ILE A 65 2.36 -33.57 0.50
C ILE A 65 3.37 -32.54 0.99
N ILE A 66 4.41 -32.32 0.18
CA ILE A 66 5.40 -31.26 0.40
C ILE A 66 5.05 -30.11 -0.55
N ASN A 67 4.82 -28.93 0.01
CA ASN A 67 4.56 -27.73 -0.78
C ASN A 67 5.88 -27.13 -1.35
N PRO A 68 5.83 -26.15 -2.26
CA PRO A 68 7.04 -25.54 -2.83
C PRO A 68 7.96 -24.83 -1.82
N SER A 69 7.46 -24.46 -0.64
CA SER A 69 8.29 -23.89 0.44
C SER A 69 8.99 -24.97 1.29
N GLY A 70 8.75 -26.25 1.02
CA GLY A 70 9.32 -27.38 1.75
C GLY A 70 8.54 -27.76 3.01
N GLN A 71 7.40 -27.13 3.28
CA GLN A 71 6.53 -27.50 4.39
C GLN A 71 5.70 -28.73 4.03
N VAL A 72 5.60 -29.64 4.99
CA VAL A 72 4.77 -30.84 4.90
C VAL A 72 3.36 -30.50 5.35
N TYR A 73 2.37 -31.06 4.66
CA TYR A 73 0.98 -31.04 5.06
C TYR A 73 0.31 -32.36 4.65
N PHE A 74 -0.85 -32.62 5.23
CA PHE A 74 -1.58 -33.88 5.03
C PHE A 74 -2.94 -33.60 4.40
N TYR A 75 -3.33 -34.46 3.47
CA TYR A 75 -4.63 -34.39 2.79
C TYR A 75 -5.37 -35.73 2.88
N HIS A 76 -6.60 -35.70 3.39
CA HIS A 76 -7.53 -36.82 3.35
C HIS A 76 -8.47 -36.66 2.16
N GLN A 77 -8.36 -37.56 1.18
CA GLN A 77 -9.10 -37.42 -0.09
C GLN A 77 -10.61 -37.58 0.09
N GLU A 78 -11.06 -38.64 0.78
CA GLU A 78 -12.50 -38.93 0.93
C GLU A 78 -13.22 -37.88 1.80
N ALA A 79 -12.62 -37.52 2.94
CA ALA A 79 -13.16 -36.49 3.82
C ALA A 79 -12.99 -35.06 3.29
N GLN A 80 -12.21 -34.87 2.21
CA GLN A 80 -11.83 -33.55 1.69
C GLN A 80 -11.27 -32.61 2.78
N VAL A 81 -10.37 -33.13 3.63
CA VAL A 81 -9.75 -32.37 4.72
C VAL A 81 -8.27 -32.17 4.45
N SER A 82 -7.77 -30.95 4.63
CA SER A 82 -6.32 -30.67 4.65
C SER A 82 -5.88 -30.07 5.95
N THR A 83 -4.70 -30.46 6.41
CA THR A 83 -4.11 -29.93 7.64
C THR A 83 -2.61 -29.78 7.53
N ASN A 84 -2.06 -28.73 8.14
CA ASN A 84 -0.61 -28.58 8.32
C ASN A 84 -0.10 -29.16 9.64
N LEU A 85 -1.01 -29.69 10.48
CA LEU A 85 -0.67 -30.36 11.72
C LEU A 85 0.08 -31.66 11.45
N ASN A 86 1.03 -32.00 12.32
CA ASN A 86 1.75 -33.26 12.22
C ASN A 86 0.91 -34.42 12.76
N ILE A 87 0.03 -34.98 11.91
CA ILE A 87 -0.87 -36.10 12.27
C ILE A 87 -0.15 -37.41 12.61
N ARG A 88 1.17 -37.47 12.43
CA ARG A 88 1.99 -38.59 12.89
C ARG A 88 2.10 -38.65 14.41
N ASP A 89 1.87 -37.51 15.06
CA ASP A 89 1.73 -37.41 16.50
C ASP A 89 0.31 -37.86 16.88
N GLU A 90 0.22 -38.81 17.80
CA GLU A 90 -1.04 -39.45 18.21
C GLU A 90 -1.95 -38.45 18.92
N ASP A 91 -1.39 -37.61 19.80
CA ASP A 91 -2.15 -36.60 20.54
C ASP A 91 -2.76 -35.56 19.59
N ILE A 92 -1.97 -35.07 18.63
CA ILE A 92 -2.43 -34.10 17.63
C ILE A 92 -3.49 -34.72 16.70
N TRP A 93 -3.35 -36.01 16.38
CA TRP A 93 -4.32 -36.74 15.59
C TRP A 93 -5.66 -36.88 16.33
N GLU A 94 -5.64 -37.29 17.59
CA GLU A 94 -6.85 -37.42 18.41
C GLU A 94 -7.60 -36.08 18.54
N ASP A 95 -6.86 -35.01 18.86
CA ASP A 95 -7.41 -33.65 18.93
C ASP A 95 -8.01 -33.20 17.59
N LEU A 96 -7.33 -33.48 16.48
CA LEU A 96 -7.82 -33.14 15.15
C LEU A 96 -9.12 -33.89 14.83
N VAL A 97 -9.21 -35.18 15.14
CA VAL A 97 -10.41 -35.98 14.88
C VAL A 97 -11.59 -35.51 15.72
N GLU A 98 -11.37 -35.25 17.02
CA GLU A 98 -12.40 -34.65 17.88
C GLU A 98 -12.86 -33.30 17.31
N GLY A 99 -11.90 -32.47 16.91
CA GLY A 99 -12.15 -31.19 16.25
C GLY A 99 -12.98 -31.27 14.99
N LEU A 100 -12.68 -32.26 14.13
CA LEU A 100 -13.41 -32.49 12.89
C LEU A 100 -14.87 -32.85 13.16
N VAL A 101 -15.14 -33.69 14.17
CA VAL A 101 -16.50 -34.05 14.57
C VAL A 101 -17.24 -32.82 15.08
N MET A 102 -16.61 -32.03 15.96
CA MET A 102 -17.21 -30.79 16.48
C MET A 102 -17.49 -29.78 15.36
N GLN A 103 -16.59 -29.66 14.39
CA GLN A 103 -16.75 -28.75 13.26
C GLN A 103 -17.83 -29.20 12.29
N ALA A 104 -17.96 -30.50 12.05
CA ALA A 104 -19.04 -31.05 11.23
C ALA A 104 -20.42 -30.75 11.85
N ASP A 105 -20.57 -30.96 13.16
CA ASP A 105 -21.80 -30.62 13.89
C ASP A 105 -22.07 -29.10 13.87
N ALA A 106 -21.04 -28.29 14.13
CA ALA A 106 -21.16 -26.84 14.07
C ALA A 106 -21.55 -26.35 12.66
N ALA A 107 -21.03 -26.97 11.61
CA ALA A 107 -21.35 -26.66 10.22
C ALA A 107 -22.79 -27.02 9.84
N GLN A 108 -23.31 -28.15 10.34
CA GLN A 108 -24.71 -28.53 10.14
C GLN A 108 -25.68 -27.55 10.82
N ASN A 109 -25.28 -27.01 11.97
CA ASN A 109 -26.07 -26.05 12.74
C ASN A 109 -25.87 -24.59 12.28
N ASP A 110 -24.89 -24.30 11.43
CA ASP A 110 -24.62 -22.96 10.93
C ASP A 110 -25.70 -22.50 9.94
N ALA A 111 -26.08 -21.22 10.03
CA ALA A 111 -27.20 -20.67 9.26
C ALA A 111 -27.00 -20.76 7.73
N TYR A 112 -25.76 -20.74 7.25
CA TYR A 112 -25.42 -20.87 5.84
C TYR A 112 -25.09 -22.32 5.50
N PHE A 113 -24.14 -22.92 6.23
CA PHE A 113 -23.66 -24.26 5.91
C PHE A 113 -24.71 -25.35 6.14
N GLY A 114 -25.64 -25.18 7.07
CA GLY A 114 -26.79 -26.08 7.25
C GLY A 114 -27.74 -26.13 6.05
N GLN A 115 -27.63 -25.17 5.11
CA GLN A 115 -28.41 -25.15 3.86
C GLN A 115 -27.64 -25.71 2.66
N VAL A 116 -26.36 -26.03 2.81
CA VAL A 116 -25.53 -26.57 1.73
C VAL A 116 -25.95 -28.00 1.44
N ARG A 117 -26.48 -28.22 0.22
CA ARG A 117 -26.95 -29.55 -0.23
C ARG A 117 -25.82 -30.45 -0.73
N ASP A 118 -24.77 -29.84 -1.26
CA ASP A 118 -23.64 -30.56 -1.85
C ASP A 118 -22.36 -30.17 -1.11
N TRP A 119 -21.89 -31.09 -0.27
CA TRP A 119 -20.65 -30.92 0.47
C TRP A 119 -19.41 -31.28 -0.36
N SER A 120 -19.58 -31.94 -1.52
CA SER A 120 -18.46 -32.41 -2.36
C SER A 120 -17.66 -31.27 -3.01
N ILE A 121 -18.23 -30.06 -3.02
CA ILE A 121 -17.63 -28.83 -3.56
C ILE A 121 -16.87 -28.02 -2.49
N TRP A 122 -16.89 -28.48 -1.24
CA TRP A 122 -16.29 -27.82 -0.08
C TRP A 122 -15.20 -28.67 0.54
N GLN A 123 -14.01 -28.10 0.62
CA GLN A 123 -12.87 -28.71 1.29
C GLN A 123 -12.66 -28.03 2.65
N LEU A 124 -12.51 -28.80 3.72
CA LEU A 124 -12.17 -28.26 5.03
C LEU A 124 -10.65 -28.12 5.17
N PHE A 125 -10.21 -26.94 5.56
CA PHE A 125 -8.81 -26.65 5.82
C PHE A 125 -8.57 -26.28 7.28
N VAL A 126 -7.61 -26.96 7.90
CA VAL A 126 -7.20 -26.81 9.30
C VAL A 126 -5.77 -26.27 9.34
N ASP A 127 -5.63 -25.00 9.70
CA ASP A 127 -4.34 -24.31 9.77
C ASP A 127 -3.92 -24.05 11.21
N SER A 128 -2.76 -24.51 11.63
CA SER A 128 -2.14 -24.12 12.89
C SER A 128 -0.91 -23.25 12.67
N THR A 129 -0.85 -22.10 13.33
CA THR A 129 0.29 -21.18 13.24
C THR A 129 1.44 -21.55 14.17
N THR A 130 1.18 -22.37 15.19
CA THR A 130 2.18 -22.81 16.18
C THR A 130 2.51 -24.29 16.06
N GLY A 131 1.79 -25.03 15.21
CA GLY A 131 1.82 -26.49 15.15
C GLY A 131 1.01 -27.17 16.27
N SER A 132 0.40 -26.39 17.18
CA SER A 132 -0.51 -26.90 18.21
C SER A 132 -1.97 -26.73 17.80
N TYR A 133 -2.80 -27.68 18.22
CA TYR A 133 -4.23 -27.69 17.95
C TYR A 133 -4.97 -26.47 18.53
N GLU A 134 -4.52 -25.91 19.66
CA GLU A 134 -5.18 -24.75 20.31
C GLU A 134 -5.20 -23.48 19.45
N SER A 135 -4.28 -23.37 18.48
CA SER A 135 -4.19 -22.22 17.57
C SER A 135 -4.77 -22.49 16.18
N THR A 136 -5.57 -23.55 16.05
CA THR A 136 -6.14 -23.97 14.77
C THR A 136 -7.19 -23.00 14.26
N ARG A 137 -7.15 -22.75 12.95
CA ARG A 137 -8.17 -22.03 12.20
C ARG A 137 -8.82 -22.98 11.23
N TRP A 138 -10.14 -22.97 11.23
CA TRP A 138 -10.99 -23.83 10.41
C TRP A 138 -11.56 -22.97 9.28
N THR A 139 -11.22 -23.32 8.04
CA THR A 139 -11.67 -22.60 6.85
C THR A 139 -12.23 -23.57 5.84
N TYR A 140 -13.46 -23.35 5.41
CA TYR A 140 -14.09 -24.07 4.32
C TYR A 140 -13.72 -23.40 2.99
N ILE A 141 -13.15 -24.17 2.07
CA ILE A 141 -12.67 -23.73 0.77
C ILE A 141 -13.59 -24.31 -0.30
N SER A 142 -14.22 -23.45 -1.11
CA SER A 142 -14.94 -23.91 -2.30
C SER A 142 -14.13 -23.61 -3.55
N HIS A 143 -13.69 -24.66 -4.25
CA HIS A 143 -13.01 -24.53 -5.55
C HIS A 143 -13.96 -24.07 -6.66
N GLN A 144 -15.23 -24.45 -6.58
CA GLN A 144 -16.24 -24.04 -7.56
C GLN A 144 -16.51 -22.53 -7.51
N TYR A 145 -16.66 -21.98 -6.31
CA TYR A 145 -16.95 -20.56 -6.09
C TYR A 145 -15.70 -19.69 -5.90
N ARG A 146 -14.55 -20.33 -5.63
CA ARG A 146 -13.26 -19.68 -5.35
C ARG A 146 -13.32 -18.79 -4.11
N LEU A 147 -13.90 -19.34 -3.04
CA LEU A 147 -14.14 -18.67 -1.76
C LEU A 147 -13.53 -19.47 -0.63
N GLY A 148 -12.94 -18.77 0.35
CA GLY A 148 -12.59 -19.31 1.66
C GLY A 148 -13.44 -18.67 2.74
N VAL A 149 -14.11 -19.49 3.56
CA VAL A 149 -15.15 -19.06 4.50
C VAL A 149 -14.97 -19.78 5.84
N GLY A 150 -15.01 -19.04 6.95
CA GLY A 150 -15.10 -19.62 8.30
C GLY A 150 -16.56 -19.79 8.74
N LEU A 151 -16.82 -20.67 9.72
CA LEU A 151 -18.15 -20.79 10.32
C LEU A 151 -18.64 -19.46 10.95
N GLY A 152 -19.96 -19.30 11.03
CA GLY A 152 -20.61 -18.10 11.55
C GLY A 152 -20.67 -16.93 10.56
N LEU A 153 -19.99 -17.03 9.42
CA LEU A 153 -20.09 -16.06 8.34
C LEU A 153 -21.15 -16.51 7.34
N ASN A 154 -22.10 -15.63 7.01
CA ASN A 154 -23.13 -15.92 6.03
C ASN A 154 -22.85 -15.21 4.68
N PRO A 155 -22.39 -15.91 3.63
CA PRO A 155 -22.12 -15.34 2.31
C PRO A 155 -23.29 -14.61 1.65
N SER A 156 -24.54 -14.92 2.02
CA SER A 156 -25.71 -14.26 1.46
C SER A 156 -25.84 -12.79 1.90
N THR A 157 -25.30 -12.45 3.07
CA THR A 157 -25.34 -11.08 3.62
C THR A 157 -24.06 -10.30 3.34
N TRP A 158 -23.09 -10.90 2.63
CA TRP A 158 -21.81 -10.27 2.38
C TRP A 158 -21.95 -9.08 1.45
N ASP A 159 -21.42 -7.95 1.92
CA ASP A 159 -21.06 -6.84 1.06
C ASP A 159 -19.94 -7.24 0.08
N HIS A 160 -19.63 -6.34 -0.85
CA HIS A 160 -18.58 -6.58 -1.84
C HIS A 160 -17.21 -6.83 -1.20
N ARG A 161 -16.92 -6.16 -0.08
CA ARG A 161 -15.63 -6.29 0.63
C ARG A 161 -15.45 -7.69 1.22
N ASN A 162 -16.46 -8.24 1.89
CA ASN A 162 -16.41 -9.57 2.47
C ASN A 162 -16.24 -10.65 1.39
N ARG A 163 -16.89 -10.47 0.22
CA ARG A 163 -16.66 -11.35 -0.94
C ARG A 163 -15.20 -11.30 -1.41
N LEU A 164 -14.63 -10.10 -1.54
CA LEU A 164 -13.22 -9.96 -1.92
C LEU A 164 -12.27 -10.60 -0.89
N LEU A 165 -12.56 -10.45 0.40
CA LEU A 165 -11.78 -11.10 1.47
C LEU A 165 -11.84 -12.62 1.38
N ALA A 166 -13.02 -13.19 1.11
CA ALA A 166 -13.17 -14.62 0.90
C ALA A 166 -12.46 -15.12 -0.36
N HIS A 167 -12.47 -14.35 -1.45
CA HIS A 167 -11.64 -14.63 -2.62
C HIS A 167 -10.14 -14.56 -2.29
N ALA A 168 -9.69 -13.56 -1.53
CA ALA A 168 -8.31 -13.46 -1.10
C ALA A 168 -7.91 -14.66 -0.22
N ALA A 169 -8.78 -15.11 0.68
CA ALA A 169 -8.57 -16.32 1.49
C ALA A 169 -8.42 -17.58 0.61
N TYR A 170 -9.25 -17.74 -0.43
CA TYR A 170 -9.13 -18.83 -1.40
C TYR A 170 -7.77 -18.84 -2.12
N TRP A 171 -7.33 -17.69 -2.64
CA TRP A 171 -6.04 -17.61 -3.33
C TRP A 171 -4.87 -17.77 -2.37
N SER A 172 -5.00 -17.30 -1.13
CA SER A 172 -4.03 -17.56 -0.06
C SER A 172 -3.92 -19.04 0.27
N PHE A 173 -5.04 -19.77 0.30
CA PHE A 173 -5.03 -21.22 0.48
C PHE A 173 -4.26 -21.91 -0.65
N LEU A 174 -4.57 -21.58 -1.92
CA LEU A 174 -3.87 -22.18 -3.06
C LEU A 174 -2.37 -21.84 -3.14
N LEU A 175 -1.95 -20.72 -2.55
CA LEU A 175 -0.53 -20.39 -2.43
C LEU A 175 0.21 -21.36 -1.53
N ILE A 176 -0.42 -21.77 -0.42
CA ILE A 176 0.17 -22.68 0.56
C ILE A 176 -0.01 -24.13 0.10
N TYR A 177 -1.13 -24.44 -0.56
CA TYR A 177 -1.57 -25.79 -0.96
C TYR A 177 -1.87 -25.90 -2.47
N PRO A 178 -0.89 -25.64 -3.35
CA PRO A 178 -1.11 -25.55 -4.80
C PRO A 178 -1.53 -26.86 -5.47
N ARG A 179 -1.28 -28.03 -4.84
CA ARG A 179 -1.68 -29.33 -5.42
C ARG A 179 -3.18 -29.58 -5.39
N HIS A 180 -3.94 -28.87 -4.56
CA HIS A 180 -5.38 -29.13 -4.41
C HIS A 180 -6.16 -28.84 -5.67
N LEU A 181 -5.74 -27.81 -6.41
CA LEU A 181 -6.40 -27.44 -7.65
C LEU A 181 -6.26 -28.53 -8.73
N SER A 182 -5.23 -29.39 -8.65
CA SER A 182 -5.05 -30.52 -9.57
C SER A 182 -6.12 -31.61 -9.41
N TYR A 183 -6.77 -31.71 -8.25
CA TYR A 183 -7.90 -32.63 -8.05
C TYR A 183 -9.22 -32.09 -8.62
N HIS A 184 -9.26 -30.81 -9.04
CA HIS A 184 -10.45 -30.13 -9.53
C HIS A 184 -10.19 -29.48 -10.91
N PRO A 185 -10.18 -30.26 -12.00
CA PRO A 185 -9.80 -29.78 -13.33
C PRO A 185 -10.67 -28.61 -13.83
N GLU A 186 -11.98 -28.63 -13.55
CA GLU A 186 -12.87 -27.52 -13.90
C GLU A 186 -12.53 -26.22 -13.16
N ALA A 187 -12.15 -26.33 -11.88
CA ALA A 187 -11.76 -25.18 -11.08
C ALA A 187 -10.42 -24.61 -11.56
N MET A 188 -9.50 -25.48 -12.00
CA MET A 188 -8.25 -25.07 -12.62
C MET A 188 -8.49 -24.28 -13.91
N GLU A 189 -9.32 -24.79 -14.82
CA GLU A 189 -9.65 -24.10 -16.08
C GLU A 189 -10.25 -22.70 -15.82
N ARG A 190 -11.17 -22.60 -14.85
CA ARG A 190 -11.75 -21.30 -14.45
C ARG A 190 -10.70 -20.37 -13.83
N ALA A 191 -9.78 -20.90 -13.02
CA ALA A 191 -8.71 -20.11 -12.43
C ALA A 191 -7.75 -19.56 -13.49
N GLU A 192 -7.38 -20.38 -14.48
CA GLU A 192 -6.58 -19.97 -15.64
C GLU A 192 -7.27 -18.87 -16.44
N LYS A 193 -8.57 -19.04 -16.75
CA LYS A 193 -9.36 -18.05 -17.48
C LYS A 193 -9.42 -16.71 -16.75
N ASP A 194 -9.66 -16.72 -15.44
CA ASP A 194 -9.71 -15.51 -14.63
C ASP A 194 -8.36 -14.80 -14.56
N PHE A 195 -7.28 -15.56 -14.37
CA PHE A 195 -5.92 -15.04 -14.35
C PHE A 195 -5.58 -14.33 -15.66
N VAL A 196 -5.79 -15.00 -16.80
CA VAL A 196 -5.54 -14.41 -18.12
C VAL A 196 -6.42 -13.17 -18.34
N THR A 197 -7.71 -13.26 -18.00
CA THR A 197 -8.64 -12.13 -18.14
C THR A 197 -8.20 -10.93 -17.30
N ALA A 198 -7.78 -11.16 -16.06
CA ALA A 198 -7.33 -10.11 -15.16
C ALA A 198 -6.03 -9.46 -15.65
N LEU A 199 -5.06 -10.24 -16.13
CA LEU A 199 -3.81 -9.71 -16.67
C LEU A 199 -4.02 -8.94 -17.98
N VAL A 200 -4.86 -9.45 -18.89
CA VAL A 200 -5.19 -8.76 -20.15
C VAL A 200 -5.94 -7.45 -19.87
N HIS A 201 -6.91 -7.47 -18.96
CA HIS A 201 -7.60 -6.26 -18.52
C HIS A 201 -6.62 -5.25 -17.93
N GLY A 202 -5.77 -5.68 -17.00
CA GLY A 202 -4.78 -4.81 -16.37
C GLY A 202 -3.74 -4.24 -17.33
N TYR A 203 -3.29 -5.06 -18.30
CA TYR A 203 -2.43 -4.61 -19.38
C TYR A 203 -3.13 -3.54 -20.23
N ALA A 204 -4.37 -3.77 -20.67
CA ALA A 204 -5.11 -2.82 -21.49
C ALA A 204 -5.41 -1.52 -20.72
N ASP A 205 -5.84 -1.63 -19.46
CA ASP A 205 -6.12 -0.48 -18.59
C ASP A 205 -4.89 0.42 -18.44
N ARG A 206 -3.72 -0.17 -18.20
CA ARG A 206 -2.49 0.59 -17.96
C ARG A 206 -1.77 1.03 -19.23
N ALA A 207 -1.74 0.20 -20.28
CA ALA A 207 -1.04 0.52 -21.52
C ALA A 207 -1.86 1.41 -22.47
N VAL A 208 -3.19 1.27 -22.47
CA VAL A 208 -4.07 1.89 -23.47
C VAL A 208 -4.94 3.00 -22.88
N PHE A 209 -5.56 2.79 -21.72
CA PHE A 209 -6.64 3.67 -21.24
C PHE A 209 -6.19 4.72 -20.23
N LEU A 210 -5.63 4.31 -19.10
CA LEU A 210 -5.38 5.18 -17.94
C LEU A 210 -3.90 5.51 -17.74
N GLY A 211 -2.97 4.81 -18.38
CA GLY A 211 -1.53 5.04 -18.19
C GLY A 211 -1.13 4.83 -16.74
N ASP A 212 -0.32 5.75 -16.22
CA ASP A 212 0.11 5.78 -14.81
C ASP A 212 -1.01 6.03 -13.80
N ARG A 213 -2.24 6.32 -14.26
CA ARG A 213 -3.42 6.45 -13.39
C ARG A 213 -4.18 5.15 -13.21
N SER A 214 -3.79 4.09 -13.91
CA SER A 214 -4.38 2.77 -13.68
C SER A 214 -4.14 2.36 -12.23
N THR A 215 -5.18 1.85 -11.59
CA THR A 215 -5.05 1.27 -10.25
C THR A 215 -4.52 -0.16 -10.29
N PHE A 216 -4.24 -0.75 -11.46
CA PHE A 216 -3.83 -2.15 -11.57
C PHE A 216 -2.42 -2.42 -11.04
N ILE A 217 -2.24 -3.53 -10.31
CA ILE A 217 -1.01 -3.80 -9.56
C ILE A 217 0.19 -4.14 -10.44
N TYR A 218 0.00 -4.64 -11.65
CA TYR A 218 1.12 -5.01 -12.51
C TYR A 218 1.35 -3.95 -13.58
N SER A 219 2.62 -3.59 -13.79
CA SER A 219 3.04 -2.83 -14.97
C SER A 219 2.81 -3.66 -16.25
N PRO A 220 2.68 -3.03 -17.44
CA PRO A 220 2.50 -3.78 -18.69
C PRO A 220 3.59 -4.84 -18.92
N ALA A 221 4.85 -4.48 -18.66
CA ALA A 221 5.97 -5.42 -18.73
C ALA A 221 5.87 -6.56 -17.69
N SER A 222 5.33 -6.30 -16.51
CA SER A 222 5.08 -7.35 -15.50
C SER A 222 3.94 -8.28 -15.91
N CYS A 223 2.86 -7.77 -16.50
CA CYS A 223 1.81 -8.60 -17.10
C CYS A 223 2.38 -9.52 -18.20
N GLU A 224 3.21 -8.99 -19.10
CA GLU A 224 3.86 -9.77 -20.16
C GLU A 224 4.78 -10.86 -19.58
N ARG A 225 5.59 -10.54 -18.56
CA ARG A 225 6.45 -11.51 -17.88
C ARG A 225 5.64 -12.62 -17.21
N LEU A 226 4.55 -12.27 -16.52
CA LEU A 226 3.64 -13.25 -15.90
C LEU A 226 2.96 -14.13 -16.94
N MET A 227 2.49 -13.56 -18.06
CA MET A 227 1.91 -14.33 -19.17
C MET A 227 2.94 -15.25 -19.84
N LYS A 228 4.20 -14.81 -19.98
CA LYS A 228 5.29 -15.64 -20.49
C LYS A 228 5.62 -16.79 -19.54
N ALA A 229 5.70 -16.53 -18.23
CA ALA A 229 5.92 -17.57 -17.22
C ALA A 229 4.76 -18.57 -17.20
N TYR A 230 3.52 -18.08 -17.32
CA TYR A 230 2.32 -18.91 -17.39
C TYR A 230 2.32 -19.82 -18.63
N SER A 231 2.57 -19.29 -19.83
CA SER A 231 2.65 -20.09 -21.07
C SER A 231 3.78 -21.13 -21.03
N PHE A 232 4.90 -20.80 -20.39
CA PHE A 232 5.96 -21.77 -20.13
C PHE A 232 5.49 -22.92 -19.23
N CYS A 233 4.76 -22.62 -18.15
CA CYS A 233 4.19 -23.67 -17.30
C CYS A 233 3.09 -24.47 -18.00
N GLN A 234 2.27 -23.82 -18.82
CA GLN A 234 1.17 -24.47 -19.56
C GLN A 234 1.69 -25.49 -20.58
N SER A 235 2.84 -25.22 -21.22
CA SER A 235 3.47 -26.15 -22.17
C SER A 235 4.10 -27.39 -21.53
N HIS A 236 4.17 -27.46 -20.19
CA HIS A 236 4.85 -28.53 -19.46
C HIS A 236 4.01 -29.00 -18.27
N SER A 237 3.29 -30.12 -18.42
CA SER A 237 2.43 -30.70 -17.37
C SER A 237 3.12 -30.93 -16.02
N LYS A 238 4.45 -31.13 -16.01
CA LYS A 238 5.23 -31.27 -14.78
C LYS A 238 5.23 -30.02 -13.89
N PHE A 239 4.85 -28.87 -14.43
CA PHE A 239 4.83 -27.60 -13.70
C PHE A 239 3.42 -27.20 -13.23
N ASP A 240 2.46 -28.13 -13.15
CA ASP A 240 1.10 -27.81 -12.68
C ASP A 240 1.08 -27.15 -11.30
N VAL A 241 1.92 -27.60 -10.37
CA VAL A 241 2.03 -26.97 -9.04
C VAL A 241 2.54 -25.53 -9.13
N VAL A 242 3.59 -25.30 -9.93
CA VAL A 242 4.17 -23.97 -10.14
C VAL A 242 3.18 -23.05 -10.84
N LYS A 243 2.42 -23.58 -11.81
CA LYS A 243 1.35 -22.88 -12.52
C LYS A 243 0.27 -22.43 -11.54
N THR A 244 -0.21 -23.33 -10.67
CA THR A 244 -1.20 -22.99 -9.65
C THR A 244 -0.66 -21.93 -8.68
N THR A 245 0.58 -22.07 -8.20
CA THR A 245 1.20 -21.06 -7.33
C THR A 245 1.32 -19.70 -8.01
N LEU A 246 1.70 -19.66 -9.29
CA LEU A 246 1.80 -18.42 -10.08
C LEU A 246 0.43 -17.72 -10.19
N ILE A 247 -0.60 -18.49 -10.57
CA ILE A 247 -1.98 -18.00 -10.67
C ILE A 247 -2.46 -17.50 -9.31
N ALA A 248 -2.31 -18.31 -8.27
CA ALA A 248 -2.75 -18.00 -6.93
C ALA A 248 -2.06 -16.74 -6.39
N ARG A 249 -0.75 -16.58 -6.64
CA ARG A 249 -0.02 -15.37 -6.24
C ARG A 249 -0.59 -14.13 -6.91
N ALA A 250 -0.73 -14.17 -8.22
CA ALA A 250 -1.21 -13.02 -8.98
C ALA A 250 -2.63 -12.64 -8.59
N MET A 251 -3.51 -13.62 -8.46
CA MET A 251 -4.90 -13.40 -8.09
C MET A 251 -5.06 -12.94 -6.63
N TYR A 252 -4.23 -13.44 -5.71
CA TYR A 252 -4.17 -12.96 -4.34
C TYR A 252 -3.78 -11.48 -4.28
N ASP A 253 -2.71 -11.10 -4.99
CA ASP A 253 -2.23 -9.72 -5.07
C ASP A 253 -3.30 -8.79 -5.66
N ILE A 254 -3.99 -9.22 -6.73
CA ILE A 254 -5.11 -8.47 -7.34
C ILE A 254 -6.29 -8.33 -6.37
N CYS A 255 -6.66 -9.39 -5.65
CA CYS A 255 -7.74 -9.33 -4.65
C CYS A 255 -7.40 -8.36 -3.52
N ASN A 256 -6.19 -8.42 -2.96
CA ASN A 256 -5.74 -7.50 -1.92
C ASN A 256 -5.74 -6.05 -2.38
N GLN A 257 -5.26 -5.79 -3.59
CA GLN A 257 -5.36 -4.47 -4.19
C GLN A 257 -6.82 -3.98 -4.24
N ARG A 258 -7.74 -4.82 -4.72
CA ARG A 258 -9.18 -4.46 -4.80
C ARG A 258 -9.77 -4.17 -3.43
N ILE A 259 -9.36 -4.90 -2.40
CA ILE A 259 -9.76 -4.67 -1.01
C ILE A 259 -9.25 -3.31 -0.52
N ASN A 260 -7.96 -3.02 -0.73
CA ASN A 260 -7.35 -1.77 -0.27
C ASN A 260 -7.93 -0.55 -0.97
N LEU A 261 -8.27 -0.69 -2.26
CA LEU A 261 -8.92 0.34 -3.06
C LEU A 261 -10.45 0.39 -2.87
N LYS A 262 -11.00 -0.45 -1.98
CA LYS A 262 -12.43 -0.55 -1.69
C LYS A 262 -13.29 -0.70 -2.95
N HIS A 263 -12.83 -1.51 -3.92
CA HIS A 263 -13.55 -1.77 -5.16
C HIS A 263 -14.99 -2.21 -4.86
N GLY A 264 -15.94 -1.84 -5.74
CA GLY A 264 -17.34 -2.22 -5.60
C GLY A 264 -18.10 -1.56 -4.44
N THR A 265 -17.48 -0.62 -3.72
CA THR A 265 -18.14 0.19 -2.68
C THR A 265 -18.30 1.65 -3.15
N PRO A 266 -19.21 2.43 -2.55
CA PRO A 266 -19.32 3.87 -2.83
C PRO A 266 -18.04 4.66 -2.49
N ASP A 267 -17.20 4.11 -1.60
CA ASP A 267 -15.93 4.69 -1.18
C ASP A 267 -14.74 4.23 -2.05
N ALA A 268 -15.00 3.63 -3.22
CA ALA A 268 -13.95 3.13 -4.09
C ALA A 268 -12.97 4.25 -4.45
N ILE A 269 -11.69 4.04 -4.14
CA ILE A 269 -10.64 5.02 -4.42
C ILE A 269 -10.39 4.99 -5.92
N THR A 270 -11.06 5.88 -6.65
CA THR A 270 -10.65 6.20 -8.02
C THR A 270 -9.44 7.11 -7.92
N THR A 271 -8.42 6.85 -8.74
CA THR A 271 -7.11 7.54 -8.77
C THR A 271 -7.18 9.06 -8.96
N ALA A 272 -8.39 9.62 -9.07
CA ALA A 272 -8.68 11.04 -9.25
C ALA A 272 -9.08 11.79 -7.96
N GLU A 273 -9.54 11.13 -6.90
CA GLU A 273 -10.28 11.83 -5.82
C GLU A 273 -9.49 12.13 -4.54
N THR A 274 -8.33 11.53 -4.31
CA THR A 274 -7.52 11.76 -3.09
C THR A 274 -6.60 12.98 -3.17
N ASP A 275 -6.91 13.97 -4.01
CA ASP A 275 -6.40 15.34 -3.84
C ASP A 275 -7.20 16.07 -2.74
N GLU A 276 -7.57 15.36 -1.66
CA GLU A 276 -8.02 15.99 -0.42
C GLU A 276 -6.89 16.90 0.04
N LYS A 277 -7.08 18.20 -0.18
CA LYS A 277 -6.16 19.22 0.29
C LYS A 277 -6.08 19.05 1.80
N PRO A 278 -4.92 18.71 2.37
CA PRO A 278 -4.83 18.57 3.81
C PRO A 278 -5.33 19.85 4.45
N SER A 279 -6.19 19.74 5.46
CA SER A 279 -6.70 20.90 6.18
C SER A 279 -5.54 21.50 6.99
N TYR A 280 -4.79 22.41 6.38
CA TYR A 280 -3.59 22.98 6.99
C TYR A 280 -3.96 24.03 8.04
N SER A 281 -3.42 23.89 9.24
CA SER A 281 -3.42 24.92 10.28
C SER A 281 -2.63 26.17 9.82
N LEU A 282 -2.99 27.34 10.35
CA LEU A 282 -2.35 28.62 9.98
C LEU A 282 -0.82 28.61 10.14
N PRO A 283 -0.23 28.07 11.23
CA PRO A 283 1.24 27.99 11.36
C PRO A 283 1.89 27.15 10.26
N ARG A 284 1.26 26.04 9.85
CA ARG A 284 1.75 25.20 8.75
C ARG A 284 1.74 25.96 7.42
N ARG A 285 0.72 26.78 7.16
CA ARG A 285 0.68 27.64 5.96
C ARG A 285 1.79 28.68 5.94
N ILE A 286 2.05 29.33 7.08
CA ILE A 286 3.15 30.31 7.19
C ILE A 286 4.49 29.60 6.97
N GLY A 287 4.69 28.43 7.58
CA GLY A 287 5.85 27.58 7.36
C GLY A 287 6.02 27.21 5.88
N GLU A 288 4.95 26.79 5.21
CA GLU A 288 4.98 26.49 3.78
C GLU A 288 5.31 27.69 2.90
N ILE A 289 4.85 28.91 3.25
CA ILE A 289 5.21 30.14 2.54
C ILE A 289 6.70 30.44 2.74
N GLY A 290 7.20 30.33 3.97
CA GLY A 290 8.63 30.50 4.27
C GLY A 290 9.48 29.49 3.51
N MET A 291 9.10 28.21 3.53
CA MET A 291 9.74 27.16 2.74
C MET A 291 9.62 27.44 1.24
N MET A 292 8.49 27.96 0.76
CA MET A 292 8.33 28.30 -0.65
C MET A 292 9.28 29.42 -1.09
N LEU A 293 9.55 30.41 -0.23
CA LEU A 293 10.50 31.48 -0.51
C LEU A 293 11.95 30.98 -0.46
N ILE A 294 12.33 30.28 0.61
CA ILE A 294 13.71 29.78 0.81
C ILE A 294 14.07 28.73 -0.23
N PHE A 295 13.14 27.81 -0.52
CA PHE A 295 13.39 26.68 -1.42
C PHE A 295 12.89 26.94 -2.84
N LEU A 296 12.46 28.17 -3.15
CA LEU A 296 11.92 28.58 -4.46
C LEU A 296 10.82 27.63 -4.99
N GLY A 297 10.08 27.00 -4.07
CA GLY A 297 9.08 25.97 -4.37
C GLY A 297 9.63 24.63 -4.87
N GLY A 298 10.95 24.46 -5.02
CA GLY A 298 11.59 23.21 -5.46
C GLY A 298 11.25 22.04 -4.54
N HIS A 299 11.22 22.25 -3.22
CA HIS A 299 10.86 21.22 -2.24
C HIS A 299 9.50 20.57 -2.53
N ARG A 300 8.52 21.33 -3.05
CA ARG A 300 7.18 20.79 -3.36
C ARG A 300 7.21 19.75 -4.47
N VAL A 301 8.11 19.90 -5.45
CA VAL A 301 8.26 18.92 -6.53
C VAL A 301 8.74 17.59 -5.98
N TYR A 302 9.77 17.62 -5.11
CA TYR A 302 10.31 16.42 -4.46
C TYR A 302 9.31 15.78 -3.50
N VAL A 303 8.61 16.58 -2.69
CA VAL A 303 7.53 16.07 -1.81
C VAL A 303 6.41 15.45 -2.63
N GLN A 304 5.99 16.06 -3.74
CA GLN A 304 4.95 15.48 -4.59
C GLN A 304 5.37 14.14 -5.20
N ARG A 305 6.64 14.00 -5.60
CA ARG A 305 7.20 12.72 -6.07
C ARG A 305 7.21 11.68 -4.95
N LEU A 306 7.66 12.04 -3.75
CA LEU A 306 7.62 11.14 -2.58
C LEU A 306 6.19 10.72 -2.21
N VAL A 307 5.25 11.65 -2.17
CA VAL A 307 3.83 11.37 -1.93
C VAL A 307 3.27 10.45 -3.01
N SER A 308 3.63 10.66 -4.29
CA SER A 308 3.18 9.79 -5.37
C SER A 308 3.64 8.35 -5.18
N VAL A 309 4.86 8.15 -4.66
CA VAL A 309 5.40 6.84 -4.32
C VAL A 309 4.76 6.26 -3.06
N GLU A 310 4.52 7.07 -2.02
CA GLU A 310 3.86 6.60 -0.80
C GLU A 310 2.44 6.10 -1.06
N ARG A 311 1.69 6.71 -2.00
CA ARG A 311 0.36 6.20 -2.39
C ARG A 311 0.38 4.75 -2.88
N TRP A 312 1.45 4.33 -3.55
CA TRP A 312 1.57 2.94 -4.03
C TRP A 312 1.77 1.93 -2.91
N LYS A 313 2.14 2.37 -1.71
CA LYS A 313 2.24 1.52 -0.53
C LYS A 313 0.88 0.93 -0.13
N GLU A 314 -0.19 1.69 -0.26
CA GLU A 314 -1.55 1.20 0.01
C GLU A 314 -1.99 0.16 -1.03
N ILE A 315 -1.41 0.20 -2.22
CA ILE A 315 -1.76 -0.64 -3.35
C ILE A 315 -1.04 -1.99 -3.29
N GLY A 316 0.21 -2.03 -2.81
CA GLY A 316 0.93 -3.27 -2.52
C GLY A 316 2.46 -3.13 -2.54
N ASP A 317 3.15 -4.06 -1.88
CA ASP A 317 4.61 -4.01 -1.65
C ASP A 317 5.44 -4.04 -2.95
N LEU A 318 5.01 -4.85 -3.93
CA LEU A 318 5.70 -5.00 -5.23
C LEU A 318 5.73 -3.69 -6.01
N MET A 319 4.57 -3.04 -6.14
CA MET A 319 4.43 -1.75 -6.83
C MET A 319 5.16 -0.65 -6.10
N TYR A 320 5.13 -0.67 -4.78
CA TYR A 320 5.86 0.28 -3.97
C TYR A 320 7.37 0.20 -4.24
N GLN A 321 7.95 -1.00 -4.29
CA GLN A 321 9.38 -1.17 -4.54
C GLN A 321 9.80 -0.65 -5.93
N GLU A 322 9.08 -1.03 -7.00
CA GLU A 322 9.41 -0.58 -8.37
C GLU A 322 9.32 0.94 -8.50
N ASN A 323 8.29 1.57 -7.91
CA ASN A 323 8.15 3.02 -7.93
C ASN A 323 9.20 3.75 -7.09
N VAL A 324 9.60 3.21 -5.93
CA VAL A 324 10.72 3.76 -5.14
C VAL A 324 12.02 3.66 -5.94
N LYS A 325 12.27 2.53 -6.60
CA LYS A 325 13.45 2.34 -7.45
C LYS A 325 13.50 3.35 -8.59
N ASN A 326 12.40 3.49 -9.34
CA ASN A 326 12.29 4.47 -10.43
C ASN A 326 12.49 5.91 -9.93
N LEU A 327 11.92 6.25 -8.77
CA LEU A 327 12.16 7.55 -8.13
C LEU A 327 13.65 7.73 -7.81
N MET A 328 14.30 6.72 -7.22
CA MET A 328 15.70 6.81 -6.83
C MET A 328 16.62 6.95 -8.03
N GLU A 329 16.39 6.19 -9.10
CA GLU A 329 17.14 6.31 -10.36
C GLU A 329 17.01 7.71 -10.96
N SER A 330 15.78 8.26 -10.97
CA SER A 330 15.54 9.64 -11.40
C SER A 330 16.27 10.67 -10.53
N LEU A 331 16.25 10.51 -9.21
CA LEU A 331 16.96 11.40 -8.28
C LEU A 331 18.47 11.35 -8.48
N LEU A 332 19.04 10.17 -8.69
CA LEU A 332 20.48 10.00 -8.91
C LEU A 332 20.93 10.67 -10.21
N HIS A 333 20.13 10.56 -11.28
CA HIS A 333 20.38 11.28 -12.53
C HIS A 333 20.36 12.80 -12.29
N GLU A 334 19.32 13.32 -11.63
CA GLU A 334 19.21 14.74 -11.32
C GLU A 334 20.36 15.27 -10.46
N TRP A 335 20.80 14.51 -9.45
CA TRP A 335 21.93 14.90 -8.62
C TRP A 335 23.26 14.83 -9.38
N SER A 336 23.43 13.88 -10.28
CA SER A 336 24.60 13.82 -11.18
C SER A 336 24.68 15.07 -12.05
N ASP A 337 23.57 15.47 -12.67
CA ASP A 337 23.50 16.68 -13.49
C ASP A 337 23.71 17.96 -12.66
N THR A 338 23.12 18.00 -11.46
CA THR A 338 23.29 19.10 -10.51
C THR A 338 24.77 19.23 -10.10
N ASN A 339 25.45 18.12 -9.82
CA ASN A 339 26.88 18.14 -9.47
C ASN A 339 27.75 18.65 -10.62
N LEU A 340 27.47 18.22 -11.85
CA LEU A 340 28.16 18.71 -13.04
C LEU A 340 28.00 20.23 -13.17
N LEU A 341 26.77 20.73 -13.05
CA LEU A 341 26.50 22.16 -13.15
C LEU A 341 27.13 22.95 -11.98
N SER A 342 27.09 22.43 -10.76
CA SER A 342 27.76 23.01 -9.59
C SER A 342 29.27 23.15 -9.79
N ALA A 343 29.92 22.15 -10.40
CA ALA A 343 31.34 22.22 -10.73
C ALA A 343 31.66 23.30 -11.78
N VAL A 344 30.80 23.46 -12.80
CA VAL A 344 30.94 24.53 -13.81
C VAL A 344 30.82 25.91 -13.17
N PHE A 345 29.82 26.12 -12.31
CA PHE A 345 29.66 27.40 -11.60
C PHE A 345 30.79 27.65 -10.61
N LEU A 346 31.30 26.62 -9.94
CA LEU A 346 32.47 26.74 -9.09
C LEU A 346 33.70 27.21 -9.89
N ALA A 347 33.96 26.63 -11.06
CA ALA A 347 35.06 27.04 -11.94
C ALA A 347 34.88 28.47 -12.46
N ALA A 348 33.67 28.83 -12.89
CA ALA A 348 33.35 30.19 -13.36
C ALA A 348 33.52 31.22 -12.24
N ASN A 349 33.03 30.92 -11.04
CA ASN A 349 33.21 31.77 -9.86
C ASN A 349 34.69 31.98 -9.53
N MET A 350 35.50 30.92 -9.55
CA MET A 350 36.95 31.02 -9.30
C MET A 350 37.65 31.85 -10.38
N ALA A 351 37.25 31.74 -11.65
CA ALA A 351 37.78 32.57 -12.72
C ALA A 351 37.42 34.05 -12.54
N PHE A 352 36.19 34.36 -12.09
CA PHE A 352 35.80 35.73 -11.75
C PHE A 352 36.57 36.27 -10.56
N LEU A 353 36.74 35.48 -9.48
CA LEU A 353 37.51 35.89 -8.30
C LEU A 353 39.00 36.13 -8.61
N ALA A 354 39.54 35.52 -9.65
CA ALA A 354 40.90 35.78 -10.10
C ALA A 354 41.05 37.18 -10.76
N LEU A 355 39.95 37.83 -11.15
CA LEU A 355 39.97 39.21 -11.62
C LEU A 355 40.24 40.14 -10.44
N GLN A 356 41.40 40.80 -10.45
CA GLN A 356 41.84 41.72 -9.38
C GLN A 356 41.01 43.01 -9.28
N THR A 357 40.05 43.21 -10.19
CA THR A 357 39.24 44.43 -10.30
C THR A 357 37.92 44.37 -9.53
N LEU A 358 37.61 43.25 -8.86
CA LEU A 358 36.37 43.12 -8.10
C LEU A 358 36.49 43.88 -6.77
N THR A 359 35.57 44.81 -6.51
CA THR A 359 35.51 45.49 -5.20
C THR A 359 34.07 45.55 -4.65
N GLY A 360 33.95 45.44 -3.34
CA GLY A 360 32.70 45.65 -2.60
C GLY A 360 31.67 44.53 -2.78
N TRP A 361 30.46 44.90 -3.24
CA TRP A 361 29.32 43.97 -3.32
C TRP A 361 29.52 42.84 -4.33
N VAL A 362 30.23 43.08 -5.43
CA VAL A 362 30.49 42.05 -6.45
C VAL A 362 31.30 40.90 -5.88
N GLU A 363 32.42 41.22 -5.22
CA GLU A 363 33.29 40.23 -4.60
C GLU A 363 32.52 39.38 -3.57
N THR A 364 31.70 40.03 -2.74
CA THR A 364 30.87 39.34 -1.75
C THR A 364 29.85 38.39 -2.41
N LEU A 365 29.15 38.84 -3.47
CA LEU A 365 28.16 38.01 -4.18
C LEU A 365 28.81 36.80 -4.85
N ILE A 366 29.97 36.97 -5.48
CA ILE A 366 30.70 35.88 -6.11
C ILE A 366 31.27 34.91 -5.06
N LEU A 367 31.80 35.40 -3.93
CA LEU A 367 32.25 34.54 -2.83
C LEU A 367 31.11 33.70 -2.24
N VAL A 368 29.95 34.30 -1.97
CA VAL A 368 28.78 33.55 -1.47
C VAL A 368 28.32 32.53 -2.52
N SER A 369 28.25 32.92 -3.80
CA SER A 369 27.94 31.98 -4.89
C SER A 369 28.93 30.80 -4.93
N THR A 370 30.22 31.06 -4.75
CA THR A 370 31.28 30.03 -4.70
C THR A 370 31.03 29.03 -3.56
N ILE A 371 30.72 29.51 -2.36
CA ILE A 371 30.43 28.67 -1.19
C ILE A 371 29.18 27.81 -1.45
N LEU A 372 28.13 28.40 -2.03
CA LEU A 372 26.91 27.65 -2.38
C LEU A 372 27.18 26.60 -3.46
N ALA A 373 27.96 26.91 -4.50
CA ALA A 373 28.35 25.94 -5.54
C ALA A 373 29.08 24.74 -4.92
N LEU A 374 30.07 25.01 -4.06
CA LEU A 374 30.83 23.97 -3.35
C LEU A 374 29.93 23.15 -2.42
N THR A 375 29.03 23.81 -1.67
CA THR A 375 28.10 23.15 -0.76
C THR A 375 27.13 22.25 -1.52
N SER A 376 26.57 22.73 -2.64
CA SER A 376 25.72 21.93 -3.51
C SER A 376 26.45 20.70 -4.04
N LEU A 377 27.70 20.85 -4.50
CA LEU A 377 28.53 19.75 -4.98
C LEU A 377 28.80 18.71 -3.89
N ILE A 378 29.14 19.14 -2.67
CA ILE A 378 29.41 18.22 -1.55
C ILE A 378 28.15 17.44 -1.17
N ILE A 379 27.01 18.13 -0.99
CA ILE A 379 25.74 17.47 -0.62
C ILE A 379 25.26 16.55 -1.74
N GLY A 380 25.35 16.98 -3.00
CA GLY A 380 24.95 16.16 -4.14
C GLY A 380 25.83 14.91 -4.30
N LEU A 381 27.15 15.00 -4.09
CA LEU A 381 28.04 13.83 -4.06
C LEU A 381 27.71 12.91 -2.89
N HIS A 382 27.45 13.47 -1.70
CA HIS A 382 27.04 12.69 -0.54
C HIS A 382 25.74 11.91 -0.81
N HIS A 383 24.74 12.56 -1.42
CA HIS A 383 23.49 11.89 -1.81
C HIS A 383 23.74 10.79 -2.83
N LEU A 384 24.51 11.07 -3.88
CA LEU A 384 24.84 10.08 -4.91
C LEU A 384 25.46 8.83 -4.29
N TRP A 385 26.44 8.99 -3.39
CA TRP A 385 27.11 7.88 -2.74
C TRP A 385 26.18 7.10 -1.81
N LYS A 386 25.45 7.81 -0.94
CA LYS A 386 24.56 7.18 0.04
C LYS A 386 23.41 6.41 -0.61
N HIS A 387 22.86 6.94 -1.70
CA HIS A 387 21.66 6.41 -2.34
C HIS A 387 21.94 5.41 -3.46
N ARG A 388 23.11 5.48 -4.13
CA ARG A 388 23.47 4.52 -5.18
C ARG A 388 23.47 3.08 -4.70
N VAL A 389 23.89 2.83 -3.46
CA VAL A 389 23.91 1.50 -2.85
C VAL A 389 22.49 0.97 -2.57
N ARG A 390 21.49 1.84 -2.47
CA ARG A 390 20.10 1.50 -2.09
C ARG A 390 19.15 1.30 -3.26
N ILE A 391 19.59 1.47 -4.50
CA ILE A 391 18.71 1.30 -5.69
C ILE A 391 18.16 -0.12 -5.77
N ASP A 392 19.00 -1.11 -5.45
CA ASP A 392 18.65 -2.52 -5.47
C ASP A 392 18.25 -3.04 -4.08
N GLY A 393 17.88 -2.13 -3.17
CA GLY A 393 17.44 -2.45 -1.82
C GLY A 393 16.13 -3.24 -1.80
N THR A 394 15.91 -3.96 -0.70
CA THR A 394 14.64 -4.68 -0.49
C THR A 394 13.51 -3.70 -0.21
N TRP A 395 12.26 -4.20 -0.24
CA TRP A 395 11.09 -3.37 0.08
C TRP A 395 11.14 -2.83 1.52
N GLU A 396 11.74 -3.56 2.48
CA GLU A 396 11.91 -3.09 3.85
C GLU A 396 12.86 -1.89 3.94
N GLU A 397 13.93 -1.89 3.14
CA GLU A 397 14.85 -0.76 3.06
C GLU A 397 14.19 0.46 2.42
N ALA A 398 13.39 0.25 1.37
CA ALA A 398 12.58 1.29 0.75
C ALA A 398 11.56 1.87 1.75
N TYR A 399 10.90 1.01 2.51
CA TYR A 399 9.98 1.42 3.57
C TYR A 399 10.69 2.19 4.68
N SER A 400 11.82 1.67 5.17
CA SER A 400 12.65 2.33 6.17
C SER A 400 13.07 3.72 5.68
N PHE A 401 13.47 3.82 4.41
CA PHE A 401 13.85 5.08 3.78
C PHE A 401 12.70 6.10 3.75
N MET A 402 11.51 5.72 3.31
CA MET A 402 10.36 6.65 3.26
C MET A 402 9.83 7.02 4.64
N THR A 403 10.15 6.22 5.66
CA THR A 403 9.73 6.44 7.05
C THR A 403 10.83 7.02 7.93
N GLN A 404 12.02 7.26 7.38
CA GLN A 404 13.09 8.01 8.04
C GLN A 404 12.57 9.43 8.32
N GLY A 405 12.31 9.71 9.59
CA GLY A 405 11.73 10.98 10.04
C GLY A 405 10.44 10.83 10.86
N LYS A 406 9.87 9.61 10.97
CA LYS A 406 8.83 9.30 11.97
C LYS A 406 9.38 9.58 13.37
N GLY A 407 9.05 10.73 13.94
CA GLY A 407 9.59 11.21 15.22
C GLY A 407 9.89 12.70 15.23
N LEU A 408 10.03 13.31 14.05
CA LEU A 408 10.07 14.77 13.95
C LEU A 408 8.65 15.35 14.07
N PRO A 409 8.49 16.57 14.61
CA PRO A 409 7.20 17.25 14.70
C PRO A 409 6.64 17.66 13.33
N MET A 410 7.46 17.58 12.28
CA MET A 410 7.07 17.85 10.90
C MET A 410 6.75 16.56 10.16
N ASP A 411 5.96 16.70 9.10
CA ASP A 411 5.64 15.63 8.16
C ASP A 411 6.93 14.99 7.63
N PRO A 412 7.17 13.67 7.84
CA PRO A 412 8.43 13.03 7.49
C PRO A 412 8.74 13.15 6.01
N LEU A 413 7.73 13.12 5.14
CA LEU A 413 7.91 13.30 3.70
C LEU A 413 8.32 14.72 3.34
N LEU A 414 7.86 15.72 4.08
CA LEU A 414 8.28 17.11 3.87
C LEU A 414 9.76 17.25 4.19
N VAL A 415 10.20 16.72 5.34
CA VAL A 415 11.61 16.77 5.74
C VAL A 415 12.48 16.03 4.73
N LEU A 416 12.07 14.81 4.35
CA LEU A 416 12.78 14.02 3.36
C LEU A 416 12.84 14.74 2.00
N GLY A 417 11.73 15.30 1.54
CA GLY A 417 11.67 16.04 0.26
C GLY A 417 12.54 17.29 0.26
N VAL A 418 12.65 17.99 1.39
CA VAL A 418 13.55 19.13 1.57
C VAL A 418 15.01 18.71 1.52
N VAL A 419 15.36 17.63 2.22
CA VAL A 419 16.72 17.08 2.19
C VAL A 419 17.07 16.68 0.77
N LEU A 420 16.24 15.87 0.10
CA LEU A 420 16.51 15.38 -1.26
C LEU A 420 16.62 16.53 -2.29
N ALA A 421 15.90 17.64 -2.10
CA ALA A 421 15.95 18.81 -2.97
C ALA A 421 17.12 19.76 -2.69
N ALA A 422 17.85 19.58 -1.58
CA ALA A 422 18.84 20.55 -1.11
C ALA A 422 19.97 20.85 -2.13
N PRO A 423 20.62 19.87 -2.79
CA PRO A 423 21.67 20.15 -3.77
C PRO A 423 21.20 21.08 -4.88
N TYR A 424 20.03 20.77 -5.45
CA TYR A 424 19.42 21.54 -6.53
C TYR A 424 19.10 22.97 -6.09
N ILE A 425 18.51 23.14 -4.91
CA ILE A 425 18.06 24.46 -4.43
C ILE A 425 19.24 25.36 -4.09
N ILE A 426 20.27 24.80 -3.45
CA ILE A 426 21.52 25.52 -3.17
C ILE A 426 22.18 25.94 -4.48
N LEU A 427 22.16 25.10 -5.51
CA LEU A 427 22.67 25.45 -6.84
C LEU A 427 21.86 26.60 -7.47
N VAL A 428 20.53 26.59 -7.41
CA VAL A 428 19.73 27.69 -7.96
C VAL A 428 20.08 29.03 -7.29
N TRP A 429 20.27 29.04 -5.96
CA TRP A 429 20.74 30.24 -5.26
C TRP A 429 22.15 30.66 -5.69
N CYS A 430 23.07 29.71 -5.90
CA CYS A 430 24.39 29.96 -6.47
C CYS A 430 24.28 30.69 -7.82
N ILE A 431 23.42 30.21 -8.73
CA ILE A 431 23.20 30.79 -10.06
C ILE A 431 22.66 32.21 -9.93
N LEU A 432 21.66 32.44 -9.06
CA LEU A 432 21.06 33.75 -8.85
C LEU A 432 22.07 34.77 -8.29
N LEU A 433 22.90 34.36 -7.33
CA LEU A 433 23.93 35.24 -6.75
C LEU A 433 25.07 35.51 -7.74
N PHE A 434 25.47 34.52 -8.53
CA PHE A 434 26.45 34.72 -9.60
C PHE A 434 25.93 35.72 -10.64
N ALA A 435 24.69 35.54 -11.09
CA ALA A 435 24.05 36.44 -12.05
C ALA A 435 23.92 37.87 -11.49
N ALA A 436 23.56 38.01 -10.21
CA ALA A 436 23.54 39.31 -9.54
C ALA A 436 24.94 39.94 -9.47
N GLY A 437 25.97 39.16 -9.13
CA GLY A 437 27.36 39.61 -9.12
C GLY A 437 27.83 40.08 -10.50
N LEU A 438 27.51 39.33 -11.56
CA LEU A 438 27.83 39.68 -12.94
C LEU A 438 27.13 40.98 -13.38
N VAL A 439 25.87 41.15 -13.03
CA VAL A 439 25.12 42.39 -13.31
C VAL A 439 25.74 43.57 -12.58
N THR A 440 26.02 43.43 -11.29
CA THR A 440 26.66 44.50 -10.52
C THR A 440 28.04 44.83 -11.07
N PHE A 441 28.82 43.84 -11.52
CA PHE A 441 30.10 44.04 -12.20
C PHE A 441 29.95 44.85 -13.49
N CYS A 442 29.02 44.45 -14.37
CA CYS A 442 28.75 45.17 -15.62
C CYS A 442 28.34 46.61 -15.38
N VAL A 443 27.59 46.86 -14.31
CA VAL A 443 27.18 48.21 -13.96
C VAL A 443 28.32 49.04 -13.38
N GLN A 444 29.14 48.48 -12.50
CA GLN A 444 30.32 49.16 -11.97
C GLN A 444 31.30 49.54 -13.09
N ALA A 445 31.37 48.75 -14.16
CA ALA A 445 32.17 49.04 -15.34
C ALA A 445 31.56 50.13 -16.25
N SER A 446 30.29 50.50 -16.07
CA SER A 446 29.61 51.51 -16.88
C SER A 446 29.55 52.86 -16.16
N ASP A 447 30.13 53.91 -16.74
CA ASP A 447 30.09 55.27 -16.17
C ASP A 447 28.69 55.92 -16.19
N THR A 448 27.70 55.27 -16.82
CA THR A 448 26.35 55.82 -17.00
C THR A 448 25.34 55.21 -16.03
N PRO A 449 24.75 55.99 -15.09
CA PRO A 449 23.75 55.49 -14.13
C PRO A 449 22.43 55.01 -14.81
N VAL A 450 22.20 55.39 -16.06
CA VAL A 450 21.05 54.91 -16.86
C VAL A 450 21.19 53.42 -17.22
N ALA A 451 22.41 52.92 -17.39
CA ALA A 451 22.68 51.51 -17.67
C ALA A 451 22.35 50.60 -16.47
N LEU A 452 22.60 51.08 -15.24
CA LEU A 452 22.23 50.39 -13.98
C LEU A 452 20.73 50.09 -13.92
N GLY A 453 19.90 51.11 -14.19
CA GLY A 453 18.45 50.97 -14.16
C GLY A 453 17.95 50.00 -15.23
N ALA A 454 18.50 50.08 -16.44
CA ALA A 454 18.12 49.21 -17.55
C ALA A 454 18.48 47.73 -17.30
N VAL A 455 19.69 47.45 -16.82
CA VAL A 455 20.13 46.07 -16.56
C VAL A 455 19.38 45.47 -15.37
N ALA A 456 19.24 46.20 -14.26
CA ALA A 456 18.48 45.74 -13.10
C ALA A 456 16.99 45.50 -13.43
N ALA A 457 16.38 46.41 -14.20
CA ALA A 457 15.02 46.22 -14.68
C ALA A 457 14.92 45.00 -15.60
N SER A 458 15.86 44.79 -16.52
CA SER A 458 15.84 43.64 -17.43
C SER A 458 15.94 42.30 -16.69
N MET A 459 16.82 42.19 -15.67
CA MET A 459 16.96 41.00 -14.84
C MET A 459 15.73 40.75 -13.97
N LEU A 460 15.18 41.79 -13.34
CA LEU A 460 13.93 41.66 -12.58
C LEU A 460 12.80 41.21 -13.51
N THR A 461 12.75 41.75 -14.73
CA THR A 461 11.75 41.38 -15.74
C THR A 461 11.93 39.93 -16.17
N VAL A 462 13.17 39.45 -16.36
CA VAL A 462 13.44 38.03 -16.68
C VAL A 462 13.07 37.12 -15.52
N VAL A 463 13.44 37.45 -14.28
CA VAL A 463 13.07 36.65 -13.10
C VAL A 463 11.55 36.60 -12.92
N VAL A 464 10.88 37.74 -13.03
CA VAL A 464 9.41 37.81 -12.96
C VAL A 464 8.79 37.07 -14.14
N ALA A 465 9.32 37.20 -15.35
CA ALA A 465 8.82 36.49 -16.53
C ALA A 465 9.00 34.98 -16.38
N VAL A 466 10.16 34.50 -15.95
CA VAL A 466 10.41 33.08 -15.68
C VAL A 466 9.50 32.58 -14.57
N PHE A 467 9.30 33.36 -13.50
CA PHE A 467 8.37 33.00 -12.42
C PHE A 467 6.91 32.93 -12.91
N LEU A 468 6.47 33.92 -13.69
CA LEU A 468 5.12 33.95 -14.28
C LEU A 468 4.91 32.85 -15.30
N VAL A 469 5.89 32.60 -16.17
CA VAL A 469 5.89 31.51 -17.14
C VAL A 469 5.87 30.17 -16.42
N TYR A 470 6.69 29.96 -15.40
CA TYR A 470 6.66 28.74 -14.59
C TYR A 470 5.34 28.56 -13.83
N SER A 471 4.74 29.67 -13.37
CA SER A 471 3.43 29.65 -12.73
C SER A 471 2.29 29.29 -13.71
N LYS A 472 2.44 29.63 -15.00
CA LYS A 472 1.45 29.36 -16.06
C LYS A 472 1.69 28.07 -16.84
N LEU A 473 2.95 27.64 -17.00
CA LEU A 473 3.36 26.41 -17.68
C LEU A 473 3.14 25.16 -16.83
N ARG A 474 2.79 25.32 -15.55
CA ARG A 474 2.13 24.23 -14.84
C ARG A 474 0.92 23.84 -15.68
N PRO A 475 0.86 22.60 -16.22
CA PRO A 475 -0.35 22.15 -16.91
C PRO A 475 -1.50 22.48 -15.98
N PRO A 476 -2.59 23.10 -16.48
CA PRO A 476 -3.73 23.41 -15.63
C PRO A 476 -4.20 22.09 -15.06
N ARG A 477 -3.74 21.77 -13.85
CA ARG A 477 -4.56 21.04 -12.90
C ARG A 477 -5.83 21.86 -12.93
N ARG A 478 -6.92 21.26 -13.41
CA ARG A 478 -8.25 21.85 -13.32
C ARG A 478 -8.46 22.14 -11.83
N LEU A 479 -8.00 23.29 -11.38
CA LEU A 479 -8.34 23.83 -10.09
C LEU A 479 -9.85 23.99 -10.22
N PRO A 480 -10.67 23.23 -9.47
CA PRO A 480 -12.09 23.50 -9.45
C PRO A 480 -12.21 24.99 -9.14
N HIS A 481 -12.96 25.72 -9.97
CA HIS A 481 -13.17 27.16 -9.84
C HIS A 481 -13.34 27.49 -8.36
N PHE A 482 -12.28 27.98 -7.72
CA PHE A 482 -12.36 28.45 -6.35
C PHE A 482 -13.24 29.69 -6.48
N PRO A 483 -14.47 29.69 -5.95
CA PRO A 483 -15.33 30.85 -6.10
C PRO A 483 -14.79 31.87 -5.12
N VAL A 484 -13.76 32.61 -5.53
CA VAL A 484 -13.19 33.74 -4.79
C VAL A 484 -14.32 34.70 -4.40
N GLY A 485 -15.35 34.78 -5.26
CA GLY A 485 -16.62 35.46 -4.96
C GLY A 485 -17.37 34.92 -3.73
N LYS A 486 -17.44 33.61 -3.47
CA LYS A 486 -18.12 33.08 -2.26
C LYS A 486 -17.32 33.31 -0.98
N VAL A 487 -15.99 33.29 -1.04
CA VAL A 487 -15.14 33.59 0.14
C VAL A 487 -15.17 35.08 0.47
N LEU A 488 -15.09 35.96 -0.54
CA LEU A 488 -15.26 37.40 -0.36
C LEU A 488 -16.69 37.76 0.09
N ASN A 489 -17.71 37.10 -0.45
CA ASN A 489 -19.09 37.29 0.01
C ASN A 489 -19.29 36.77 1.44
N GLY A 490 -18.65 35.67 1.81
CA GLY A 490 -18.61 35.17 3.19
C GLY A 490 -17.96 36.16 4.16
N PHE A 491 -16.83 36.77 3.76
CA PHE A 491 -16.19 37.83 4.54
C PHE A 491 -17.05 39.09 4.66
N LYS A 492 -17.70 39.51 3.56
CA LYS A 492 -18.66 40.63 3.60
C LYS A 492 -19.85 40.33 4.51
N HIS A 493 -20.40 39.11 4.47
CA HIS A 493 -21.51 38.71 5.35
C HIS A 493 -21.10 38.63 6.81
N TRP A 494 -19.91 38.08 7.09
CA TRP A 494 -19.36 38.02 8.44
C TRP A 494 -19.11 39.42 9.01
N ALA A 495 -18.52 40.34 8.22
CA ALA A 495 -18.31 41.73 8.62
C ALA A 495 -19.65 42.45 8.90
N LYS A 496 -20.65 42.28 8.04
CA LYS A 496 -22.00 42.85 8.23
C LYS A 496 -22.69 42.30 9.49
N LYS A 497 -22.53 41.01 9.78
CA LYS A 497 -23.08 40.35 10.98
C LYS A 497 -22.39 40.83 12.27
N ARG A 498 -21.10 41.15 12.21
CA ARG A 498 -20.34 41.71 13.33
C ARG A 498 -20.73 43.18 13.60
N GLN A 499 -20.94 43.95 12.55
CA GLN A 499 -21.43 45.33 12.66
C GLN A 499 -22.86 45.39 13.20
N ALA A 500 -23.74 44.46 12.79
CA ALA A 500 -25.09 44.35 13.34
C ALA A 500 -25.12 43.96 14.83
N ARG A 501 -24.20 43.08 15.28
CA ARG A 501 -24.08 42.72 16.71
C ARG A 501 -23.52 43.86 17.57
N GLY A 502 -22.59 44.67 17.04
CA GLY A 502 -22.09 45.85 17.74
C GLY A 502 -23.16 46.92 17.98
N ASN A 503 -24.11 47.08 17.04
CA ASN A 503 -25.22 48.02 17.18
C ASN A 503 -26.34 47.51 18.11
N ALA A 504 -26.51 46.19 18.25
CA ALA A 504 -27.54 45.60 19.11
C ALA A 504 -27.21 45.66 20.61
N THR A 505 -25.92 45.77 20.98
CA THR A 505 -25.48 45.90 22.38
C THR A 505 -25.48 47.34 22.91
N GLY A 506 -25.88 48.32 22.10
CA GLY A 506 -25.91 49.74 22.48
C GLY A 506 -27.25 50.25 23.03
N VAL A 507 -28.30 49.43 23.07
CA VAL A 507 -29.67 49.87 23.41
C VAL A 507 -30.33 48.92 24.41
N THR A 508 -29.75 48.80 25.61
CA THR A 508 -30.47 48.39 26.84
C THR A 508 -29.63 48.80 28.05
N ARG A 509 -29.53 50.10 28.32
CA ARG A 509 -29.15 50.60 29.65
C ARG A 509 -29.81 51.95 29.90
N ARG A 510 -31.12 51.91 30.16
CA ARG A 510 -31.84 52.98 30.85
C ARG A 510 -33.06 52.39 31.55
N ASP A 511 -33.22 52.83 32.78
CA ASP A 511 -34.44 52.86 33.58
C ASP A 511 -34.83 51.57 34.33
N GLU A 512 -34.15 51.34 35.45
CA GLU A 512 -34.83 50.95 36.70
C GLU A 512 -34.27 51.81 37.86
N GLY A 513 -34.94 52.94 38.09
CA GLY A 513 -34.86 53.68 39.35
C GLY A 513 -35.99 53.20 40.26
N GLY A 514 -35.64 52.38 41.26
CA GLY A 514 -36.51 52.01 42.37
C GLY A 514 -36.14 52.82 43.61
N SER A 515 -37.08 53.60 44.11
CA SER A 515 -36.98 54.46 45.29
C SER A 515 -36.79 53.65 46.58
N PHE A 516 -35.83 54.07 47.41
CA PHE A 516 -35.80 53.73 48.84
C PHE A 516 -36.01 55.02 49.63
N GLY A 517 -37.10 55.05 50.41
CA GLY A 517 -37.42 56.11 51.35
C GLY A 517 -36.71 55.92 52.69
N GLU A 518 -36.42 57.05 53.33
CA GLU A 518 -36.09 57.20 54.75
C GLU A 518 -37.29 56.81 55.62
N ASP A 519 -37.03 56.12 56.74
CA ASP A 519 -37.46 56.52 58.09
C ASP A 519 -36.96 55.52 59.16
N ALA A 520 -36.45 56.11 60.25
CA ALA A 520 -36.10 55.56 61.59
C ALA A 520 -34.86 54.67 61.75
#